data_AF-A0A3M5FRP9-F1
#
_entry.id   AF-A0A3M5FRP9-F1
#
_cell.length_a   1.000
_cell.length_b   1.000
_cell.length_c   1.000
_cell.angle_alpha   90.00
_cell.angle_beta   90.00
_cell.angle_gamma   90.00
#
_symmetry.space_group_name_H-M   'P 1'
#
loop_
_entity.id
_entity.type
_entity.pdbx_description
1 polymer ?
#
loop_
_entity_poly.entity_id
_entity_poly.type
_entity_poly.pdbx_seq_one_letter_code
_entity_poly.pdbx_strand_id
1 'polypeptide(L)'
;MSEIRFYPLPDACRPLLGKFYREHQSSMRAASKGQAWVAKQAEIIGALCLTPVAEGHWLTGLFVAPPHAREDSGAKLDRCRAATAGRAGVAVLPS
;
A
#
# COMPACT_ATOMS: atom_id res chain seq x y z
N MET A 1 -6.57 4.16 -19.82
CA MET A 1 -5.89 4.23 -18.52
C MET A 1 -6.65 3.31 -17.56
N SER A 2 -6.05 2.19 -17.16
CA SER A 2 -6.71 1.26 -16.25
C SER A 2 -6.86 1.87 -14.86
N GLU A 3 -8.05 1.78 -14.27
CA GLU A 3 -8.30 2.30 -12.93
C GLU A 3 -7.49 1.51 -11.88
N ILE A 4 -6.81 2.23 -10.99
CA ILE A 4 -6.10 1.63 -9.86
C ILE A 4 -7.12 1.35 -8.76
N ARG A 5 -7.26 0.09 -8.38
CA ARG A 5 -8.11 -0.34 -7.29
C ARG A 5 -7.27 -0.78 -6.10
N PHE A 6 -7.73 -0.42 -4.92
CA PHE A 6 -7.05 -0.75 -3.67
C PHE A 6 -7.86 -1.81 -2.93
N TYR A 7 -7.17 -2.85 -2.49
CA TYR A 7 -7.76 -3.97 -1.77
C TYR A 7 -7.02 -4.20 -0.46
N PRO A 8 -7.73 -4.38 0.67
CA PRO A 8 -7.10 -4.88 1.87
C PRO A 8 -6.64 -6.30 1.59
N LEU A 9 -5.42 -6.62 2.01
CA LEU A 9 -4.82 -7.93 1.84
C LEU A 9 -4.92 -8.69 3.17
N PRO A 10 -5.70 -9.78 3.24
CA PRO A 10 -5.78 -10.61 4.43
C PRO A 10 -4.41 -11.16 4.82
N ASP A 11 -4.23 -11.45 6.12
CA ASP A 11 -2.96 -12.00 6.62
C ASP A 11 -2.56 -13.30 5.89
N ALA A 12 -3.53 -14.14 5.55
CA ALA A 12 -3.33 -15.37 4.77
C ALA A 12 -2.71 -15.10 3.38
N CYS A 13 -2.95 -13.93 2.79
CA CYS A 13 -2.46 -13.55 1.48
C CYS A 13 -1.14 -12.75 1.53
N ARG A 14 -0.60 -12.46 2.71
CA ARG A 14 0.69 -11.76 2.88
C ARG A 14 1.89 -12.37 2.14
N PRO A 15 1.98 -13.70 1.93
CA PRO A 15 3.04 -14.26 1.11
C PRO A 15 3.09 -13.66 -0.31
N LEU A 16 1.97 -13.15 -0.84
CA LEU A 16 1.91 -12.46 -2.13
C LEU A 16 2.72 -11.15 -2.13
N LEU A 17 2.77 -10.42 -1.01
CA LEU A 17 3.63 -9.25 -0.87
C LEU A 17 5.10 -9.63 -0.86
N GLY A 18 5.44 -10.72 -0.17
CA GLY A 18 6.80 -11.25 -0.18
C GLY A 18 7.27 -11.60 -1.59
N LYS A 19 6.39 -12.20 -2.40
CA LYS A 19 6.62 -12.48 -3.82
C LYS A 19 6.82 -11.19 -4.61
N PHE A 20 5.89 -10.24 -4.50
CA PHE A 20 5.94 -8.94 -5.18
C PHE A 20 7.22 -8.15 -4.86
N TYR A 21 7.62 -8.07 -3.60
CA TYR A 21 8.87 -7.39 -3.22
C TYR A 21 10.10 -8.08 -3.80
N ARG A 22 10.15 -9.41 -3.82
CA ARG A 22 11.24 -10.17 -4.41
C ARG A 22 11.31 -10.00 -5.93
N GLU A 23 10.18 -10.02 -6.62
CA GLU A 23 10.07 -9.79 -8.07
C GLU A 23 10.62 -8.42 -8.48
N HIS A 24 10.47 -7.42 -7.61
CA HIS A 24 11.00 -6.07 -7.84
C HIS A 24 12.31 -5.78 -7.10
N GLN A 25 13.00 -6.82 -6.59
CA GLN A 25 14.27 -6.71 -5.89
C GLN A 25 14.26 -5.71 -4.71
N SER A 26 13.09 -5.52 -4.09
CA SER A 26 12.93 -4.65 -2.93
C SER A 26 13.46 -5.32 -1.66
N SER A 27 14.21 -4.56 -0.85
CA SER A 27 14.64 -4.99 0.48
C SER A 27 13.49 -5.02 1.50
N MET A 28 12.31 -4.47 1.13
CA MET A 28 11.13 -4.49 1.99
C MET A 28 10.67 -5.92 2.32
N ARG A 29 9.99 -6.01 3.47
CA ARG A 29 9.34 -7.21 3.97
C ARG A 29 7.89 -6.90 4.22
N ALA A 30 7.01 -7.88 3.98
CA ALA A 30 5.62 -7.78 4.38
C ALA A 30 5.60 -7.61 5.91
N ALA A 31 5.10 -6.47 6.39
CA ALA A 31 5.10 -6.17 7.81
C ALA A 31 4.32 -7.26 8.56
N SER A 32 4.92 -7.89 9.57
CA SER A 32 4.29 -8.98 10.32
C SER A 32 3.07 -8.54 11.14
N LYS A 33 2.88 -7.23 11.34
CA LYS A 33 1.75 -6.63 12.04
C LYS A 33 1.18 -5.48 11.22
N GLY A 34 -0.09 -5.15 11.43
CA GLY A 34 -0.80 -4.10 10.71
C GLY A 34 -1.56 -4.59 9.47
N GLN A 35 -2.37 -3.71 8.90
CA GLN A 35 -3.17 -3.96 7.70
C GLN A 35 -2.32 -3.76 6.45
N ALA A 36 -2.20 -4.80 5.65
CA ALA A 36 -1.62 -4.72 4.32
C ALA A 36 -2.70 -4.33 3.30
N TRP A 37 -2.34 -3.52 2.33
CA TRP A 37 -3.19 -3.18 1.19
C TRP A 37 -2.37 -3.28 -0.10
N VAL A 38 -3.03 -3.65 -1.19
CA VAL A 38 -2.44 -3.76 -2.52
C VAL A 38 -3.12 -2.81 -3.49
N ALA A 39 -2.32 -2.13 -4.29
CA ALA A 39 -2.77 -1.38 -5.45
C ALA A 39 -2.72 -2.29 -6.66
N LYS A 40 -3.87 -2.54 -7.28
CA LYS A 40 -4.02 -3.45 -8.42
C LYS A 40 -4.66 -2.72 -9.60
N GLN A 41 -4.10 -2.93 -10.79
CA GLN A 41 -4.79 -2.69 -12.06
C GLN A 41 -5.09 -4.04 -12.72
N ALA A 42 -4.29 -4.45 -13.73
CA ALA A 42 -4.27 -5.82 -14.23
C ALA A 42 -3.51 -6.73 -13.25
N GLU A 43 -2.35 -6.25 -12.79
CA GLU A 43 -1.47 -6.89 -11.82
C GLU A 43 -1.31 -6.04 -10.56
N ILE A 44 -0.61 -6.57 -9.56
CA ILE A 44 -0.23 -5.79 -8.37
C ILE A 44 0.87 -4.82 -8.80
N ILE A 45 0.60 -3.53 -8.66
CA ILE A 45 1.53 -2.46 -9.05
C ILE A 45 2.10 -1.72 -7.84
N GLY A 46 1.60 -2.01 -6.64
CA GLY A 46 2.05 -1.42 -5.40
C GLY A 46 1.47 -2.11 -4.17
N ALA A 47 2.12 -1.89 -3.05
CA ALA A 47 1.73 -2.41 -1.74
C ALA A 47 1.98 -1.36 -0.68
N LEU A 48 1.07 -1.28 0.30
CA LEU A 48 1.22 -0.41 1.46
C LEU A 48 0.87 -1.18 2.74
N CYS A 49 1.49 -0.80 3.85
CA CYS A 49 1.25 -1.35 5.18
C CYS A 49 0.85 -0.22 6.11
N LEU A 50 -0.28 -0.40 6.79
CA LEU A 50 -0.84 0.51 7.78
C LEU A 50 -0.77 -0.13 9.16
N THR A 51 -0.26 0.60 10.15
CA THR A 51 -0.33 0.18 11.55
C THR A 51 -1.39 1.00 12.26
N PRO A 52 -2.41 0.37 12.88
CA PRO A 52 -3.42 1.09 13.63
C PRO A 52 -2.78 1.80 14.83
N VAL A 53 -3.21 3.03 15.08
CA VAL A 53 -2.83 3.85 16.24
C VAL A 53 -4.09 4.42 16.91
N ALA A 54 -3.95 5.02 18.09
CA ALA A 54 -5.09 5.50 18.89
C ALA A 54 -6.04 6.43 18.10
N GLU A 55 -5.50 7.27 17.22
CA GLU A 55 -6.24 8.12 16.28
C GLU A 55 -5.84 7.81 14.84
N GLY A 56 -6.31 6.69 14.29
CA GLY A 56 -6.17 6.37 12.87
C GLY A 56 -5.09 5.33 12.57
N HIS A 57 -4.35 5.52 11.48
CA HIS A 57 -3.33 4.56 11.05
C HIS A 57 -2.06 5.27 10.55
N TRP A 58 -0.91 4.71 10.89
CA TRP A 58 0.38 5.12 10.35
C TRP A 58 0.75 4.31 9.11
N LEU A 59 1.24 5.00 8.08
CA LEU A 59 1.88 4.37 6.93
C LEU A 59 3.28 3.89 7.33
N THR A 60 3.44 2.58 7.55
CA THR A 60 4.71 1.99 7.99
C THR A 60 5.50 1.36 6.85
N GLY A 61 4.88 1.20 5.68
CA GLY A 61 5.55 0.75 4.48
C GLY A 61 4.77 1.13 3.24
N LEU A 62 5.47 1.61 2.22
CA LEU A 62 4.92 1.84 0.88
C LEU A 62 5.95 1.40 -0.14
N PHE A 63 5.49 0.60 -1.10
CA PHE A 63 6.29 0.20 -2.24
C PHE A 63 5.45 0.29 -3.51
N VAL A 64 6.04 0.84 -4.54
CA VAL A 64 5.44 0.95 -5.87
C VAL A 64 6.41 0.35 -6.87
N ALA A 65 5.92 -0.52 -7.75
CA ALA A 65 6.74 -1.14 -8.77
C ALA A 65 7.37 -0.07 -9.71
N PRO A 66 8.68 -0.16 -10.04
CA PRO A 66 9.41 0.83 -10.84
C PRO A 66 8.77 1.28 -12.16
N PRO A 67 8.18 0.40 -13.01
CA PRO A 67 7.54 0.85 -14.24
C PRO A 67 6.36 1.81 -14.00
N HIS A 68 5.84 1.84 -12.78
CA HIS A 68 4.77 2.74 -12.37
C HIS A 68 5.21 3.78 -11.33
N ALA A 69 6.50 3.82 -10.95
CA ALA A 69 7.04 4.76 -9.96
C ALA A 69 7.58 6.06 -10.60
N ARG A 70 7.74 6.08 -11.93
CA ARG A 70 8.20 7.27 -12.67
C ARG A 70 7.12 8.33 -12.86
N GLU A 71 5.85 7.97 -12.67
CA GLU A 71 4.74 8.92 -12.70
C GLU A 71 4.43 9.36 -11.26
N ASP A 72 4.88 10.57 -10.94
CA ASP A 72 4.66 11.34 -9.71
C ASP A 72 4.42 10.51 -8.43
N SER A 73 5.51 10.06 -7.81
CA SER A 73 5.50 9.35 -6.52
C SER A 73 4.66 10.06 -5.44
N GLY A 74 4.55 11.40 -5.51
CA GLY A 74 3.72 12.22 -4.62
C GLY A 74 2.22 11.99 -4.85
N ALA A 75 1.74 12.14 -6.08
CA ALA A 75 0.34 11.87 -6.45
C ALA A 75 -0.06 10.42 -6.16
N LYS A 76 0.91 9.50 -6.23
CA LYS A 76 0.66 8.08 -5.94
C LYS A 76 0.53 7.79 -4.46
N LEU A 77 1.36 8.44 -3.63
CA LEU A 77 1.22 8.44 -2.18
C LEU A 77 -0.12 9.06 -1.76
N ASP A 78 -0.50 10.18 -2.39
CA ASP A 78 -1.77 10.86 -2.16
C ASP A 78 -2.96 9.96 -2.49
N ARG A 79 -2.92 9.26 -3.62
CA ARG A 79 -3.95 8.30 -4.02
C ARG A 79 -4.02 7.08 -3.10
N CYS A 80 -2.87 6.56 -2.65
CA CYS A 80 -2.81 5.49 -1.64
C CYS A 80 -3.43 5.95 -0.31
N ARG A 81 -3.20 7.21 0.08
CA ARG A 81 -3.77 7.82 1.28
C ARG A 81 -5.27 8.03 1.14
N ALA A 82 -5.75 8.59 0.02
CA ALA A 82 -7.17 8.79 -0.25
C ALA A 82 -7.96 7.46 -0.30
N ALA A 83 -7.39 6.42 -0.90
CA ALA A 83 -8.02 5.11 -0.98
C ALA A 83 -8.17 4.40 0.37
N THR A 84 -7.29 4.70 1.33
CA THR A 84 -7.33 4.13 2.68
C THR A 84 -8.12 5.00 3.67
N ALA A 85 -8.15 6.32 3.47
CA ALA A 85 -8.95 7.27 4.25
C ALA A 85 -10.47 6.98 4.19
N GLY A 86 -11.00 6.61 3.02
CA GLY A 86 -12.45 6.41 2.82
C GLY A 86 -13.05 5.09 3.33
N ARG A 87 -12.24 4.14 3.79
CA ARG A 87 -12.72 2.78 4.17
C ARG A 87 -12.25 2.26 5.54
N ALA A 88 -11.26 2.90 6.17
CA ALA A 88 -10.66 2.41 7.41
C ALA A 88 -10.74 3.38 8.60
N GLY A 89 -11.44 4.51 8.52
CA GLY A 89 -11.41 5.50 9.62
C GLY A 89 -9.99 6.01 9.86
N VAL A 90 -9.24 6.27 8.78
CA VAL A 90 -7.92 6.87 8.87
C VAL A 90 -8.11 8.35 9.22
N ALA A 91 -7.95 8.68 10.50
CA ALA A 91 -7.70 10.05 10.92
C ALA A 91 -6.29 10.41 10.44
N VAL A 92 -6.22 11.30 9.45
CA VAL A 92 -4.99 11.98 9.08
C VAL A 92 -4.89 13.18 10.00
N LEU A 93 -3.99 13.13 10.98
CA LEU A 93 -3.56 14.36 11.66
C LEU A 93 -2.89 15.25 10.60
N PRO A 94 -3.41 16.46 10.32
CA PRO A 94 -2.67 17.44 9.55
C PRO A 94 -1.44 17.87 10.37
N SER A 95 -0.29 18.01 9.69
CA SER A 95 0.86 18.73 10.26
C SER A 95 0.57 20.24 10.29
#